data_AF-A0A354F5I0-F1
#
_entry.id   AF-A0A354F5I0-F1
#
_cell.length_a   1.000
_cell.length_b   1.000
_cell.length_c   1.000
_cell.angle_alpha   90.00
_cell.angle_beta   90.00
_cell.angle_gamma   90.00
#
_symmetry.space_group_name_H-M   'P 1'
#
loop_
_entity.id
_entity.type
_entity.pdbx_description
1 polymer ?
#
loop_
_entity_poly.entity_id
_entity_poly.type
_entity_poly.pdbx_seq_one_letter_code
_entity_poly.pdbx_strand_id
1 'polypeptide(L)'
;MSPKKSKKNNNHITQVLFDQNNGLYVEDYFSEVLSNERKRTERTKRPFLLMLLDIERFQRVKRKDEVLKDIASVLFSSTREIDVKGWYKHDSIIGVLFTEMNGTDKTSLREKIHGNLSGV
;
A
#
# COMPACT_ATOMS: atom_id res chain seq x y z
N MET A 1 -29.42 15.39 -31.74
CA MET A 1 -27.97 15.59 -31.54
C MET A 1 -27.70 15.42 -30.04
N SER A 2 -27.10 14.31 -29.63
CA SER A 2 -26.85 14.00 -28.21
C SER A 2 -25.35 14.10 -27.93
N PRO A 3 -24.91 14.73 -26.84
CA PRO A 3 -23.48 14.86 -26.55
C PRO A 3 -22.92 13.50 -26.10
N LYS A 4 -21.80 13.10 -26.73
CA LYS A 4 -21.01 11.93 -26.36
C LYS A 4 -20.38 12.16 -24.98
N LYS A 5 -20.67 11.27 -24.03
CA LYS A 5 -19.95 11.19 -22.75
C LYS A 5 -18.47 10.89 -23.01
N SER A 6 -17.59 11.80 -22.59
CA SER A 6 -16.14 11.58 -22.52
C SER A 6 -15.83 10.63 -21.36
N LYS A 7 -15.56 9.36 -21.67
CA LYS A 7 -15.04 8.33 -20.75
C LYS A 7 -13.61 7.92 -21.16
N LYS A 8 -12.68 8.86 -21.32
CA LYS A 8 -11.31 8.53 -21.79
C LYS A 8 -10.14 9.05 -20.94
N ASN A 9 -10.36 9.81 -19.88
CA ASN A 9 -9.25 10.47 -19.15
C ASN A 9 -8.84 9.80 -17.82
N ASN A 10 -9.63 8.86 -17.28
CA ASN A 10 -9.34 8.31 -15.95
C ASN A 10 -8.32 7.16 -15.98
N ASN A 11 -8.17 6.48 -17.11
CA ASN A 11 -7.30 5.29 -17.20
C ASN A 11 -5.82 5.66 -17.34
N HIS A 12 -5.49 6.83 -17.89
CA HIS A 12 -4.10 7.28 -18.02
C HIS A 12 -3.52 7.75 -16.69
N ILE A 13 -4.32 8.40 -15.83
CA ILE A 13 -3.87 8.88 -14.52
C ILE A 13 -3.61 7.70 -13.59
N THR A 14 -4.51 6.70 -13.56
CA THR A 14 -4.29 5.51 -12.73
C THR A 14 -3.02 4.77 -13.13
N GLN A 15 -2.71 4.64 -14.42
CA GLN A 15 -1.49 3.95 -14.87
C GLN A 15 -0.18 4.57 -14.38
N VAL A 16 -0.11 5.89 -14.16
CA VAL A 16 1.13 6.56 -13.70
C VAL A 16 1.34 6.45 -12.19
N LEU A 17 0.28 6.13 -11.44
CA LEU A 17 0.32 6.07 -9.98
C LEU A 17 0.73 4.70 -9.45
N PHE A 18 0.74 3.67 -10.30
CA PHE A 18 1.13 2.31 -9.92
C PHE A 18 2.40 1.88 -10.63
N ASP A 19 3.22 1.14 -9.89
CA ASP A 19 4.29 0.33 -10.46
C ASP A 19 3.67 -0.87 -11.21
N GLN A 20 3.95 -0.94 -12.50
CA GLN A 20 3.35 -1.93 -13.41
C GLN A 20 3.82 -3.37 -13.13
N ASN A 21 4.92 -3.55 -12.39
CA ASN A 21 5.48 -4.88 -12.13
C ASN A 21 4.83 -5.58 -10.94
N ASN A 22 4.28 -4.82 -9.99
CA ASN A 22 3.81 -5.33 -8.69
C ASN A 22 2.47 -4.72 -8.24
N GLY A 23 1.93 -3.72 -8.94
CA GLY A 23 0.65 -3.08 -8.62
C GLY A 23 0.69 -2.18 -7.38
N LEU A 24 1.86 -1.98 -6.76
CA LEU A 24 2.06 -1.05 -5.66
C LEU A 24 1.95 0.39 -6.16
N TYR A 25 1.49 1.30 -5.31
CA TYR A 25 1.61 2.72 -5.61
C TYR A 25 3.08 3.16 -5.72
N VAL A 26 3.37 4.07 -6.64
CA VAL A 26 4.68 4.71 -6.78
C VAL A 26 5.01 5.54 -5.53
N GLU A 27 6.31 5.80 -5.32
CA GLU A 27 6.81 6.43 -4.09
C GLU A 27 6.21 7.80 -3.82
N ASP A 28 6.10 8.64 -4.85
CA ASP A 28 5.54 9.99 -4.71
C ASP A 28 4.09 9.96 -4.24
N TYR A 29 3.28 9.08 -4.84
CA TYR A 29 1.86 8.96 -4.48
C TYR A 29 1.69 8.35 -3.09
N PHE A 30 2.45 7.30 -2.76
CA PHE A 30 2.41 6.71 -1.43
C PHE A 30 2.78 7.74 -0.34
N SER A 31 3.80 8.56 -0.60
CA SER A 31 4.23 9.64 0.28
C SER A 31 3.15 10.71 0.47
N GLU A 32 2.44 11.08 -0.60
CA GLU A 32 1.30 12.00 -0.53
C GLU A 32 0.18 11.44 0.34
N VAL A 33 -0.19 10.17 0.12
CA VAL A 33 -1.23 9.50 0.91
C VAL A 33 -0.84 9.41 2.39
N LEU A 34 0.42 9.05 2.69
CA LEU A 34 0.94 9.00 4.06
C LEU A 34 0.90 10.38 4.74
N SER A 35 1.28 11.44 4.02
CA SER A 35 1.20 12.82 4.50
C SER A 35 -0.24 13.23 4.83
N ASN A 36 -1.18 12.87 3.96
CA ASN A 36 -2.60 13.16 4.16
C ASN A 36 -3.18 12.40 5.35
N GLU A 37 -2.80 11.14 5.53
CA GLU A 37 -3.26 10.34 6.67
C GLU A 37 -2.71 10.88 8.00
N ARG A 38 -1.45 11.34 8.04
CA ARG A 38 -0.88 12.05 9.19
C ARG A 38 -1.70 13.29 9.56
N LYS A 39 -2.00 14.16 8.59
CA LYS A 39 -2.84 15.36 8.80
C LYS A 39 -4.24 14.99 9.30
N ARG A 40 -4.84 13.92 8.73
CA ARG A 40 -6.15 13.40 9.16
C ARG A 40 -6.11 13.00 10.64
N THR A 41 -5.06 12.29 11.07
CA THR A 41 -4.89 11.89 12.47
C THR A 41 -4.66 13.08 13.39
N GLU A 42 -3.92 14.09 12.98
CA GLU A 42 -3.72 15.31 13.78
C GLU A 42 -5.05 16.03 14.05
N ARG A 43 -5.91 16.15 13.03
CA ARG A 43 -7.24 16.77 13.10
C ARG A 43 -8.28 15.95 13.86
N THR A 44 -8.28 14.63 13.68
CA THR A 44 -9.35 13.74 14.20
C THR A 44 -8.97 12.97 15.46
N LYS A 45 -7.67 12.95 15.82
CA LYS A 45 -7.08 12.10 16.85
C LYS A 45 -7.31 10.60 16.67
N ARG A 46 -7.75 10.16 15.48
CA ARG A 46 -7.89 8.74 15.14
C ARG A 46 -6.57 8.22 14.56
N PRO A 47 -5.90 7.25 15.21
CA PRO A 47 -4.60 6.76 14.76
C PRO A 47 -4.71 5.92 13.46
N PHE A 48 -3.55 5.70 12.84
CA PHE A 48 -3.33 4.76 11.74
C PHE A 48 -2.06 3.95 12.03
N LEU A 49 -1.84 2.85 11.30
CA LEU A 49 -0.58 2.10 11.34
C LEU A 49 0.12 2.20 9.99
N LEU A 50 1.43 2.43 10.02
CA LEU A 50 2.34 2.25 8.89
C LEU A 50 3.24 1.04 9.18
N MET A 51 3.19 0.03 8.30
CA MET A 51 4.15 -1.08 8.28
C MET A 51 5.18 -0.82 7.17
N LEU A 52 6.45 -1.09 7.45
CA LEU A 52 7.54 -1.00 6.49
C LEU A 52 8.20 -2.38 6.34
N LEU A 53 8.24 -2.88 5.10
CA LEU A 53 8.89 -4.13 4.75
C LEU A 53 10.17 -3.81 3.99
N ASP A 54 11.32 -4.02 4.65
CA ASP A 54 12.64 -3.90 4.04
C ASP A 54 12.93 -5.13 3.18
N ILE A 55 13.03 -4.91 1.87
CA ILE A 55 13.31 -5.93 0.87
C ILE A 55 14.66 -5.71 0.18
N GLU A 56 15.46 -4.73 0.65
CA GLU A 56 16.77 -4.40 0.11
C GLU A 56 17.71 -5.62 0.18
N ARG A 57 17.56 -6.45 1.21
CA ARG A 57 18.32 -7.70 1.38
C ARG A 57 18.04 -8.73 0.29
N PHE A 58 16.89 -8.68 -0.38
CA PHE A 58 16.55 -9.59 -1.48
C PHE A 58 17.08 -9.11 -2.85
N GLN A 59 17.70 -7.92 -2.92
CA GLN A 59 18.24 -7.36 -4.17
C GLN A 59 19.33 -8.23 -4.82
N ARG A 60 20.00 -9.11 -4.04
CA ARG A 60 21.05 -10.02 -4.54
C ARG A 60 20.51 -11.35 -5.07
N VAL A 61 19.20 -11.59 -4.98
CA VAL A 61 18.56 -12.83 -5.46
C VAL A 61 18.33 -12.71 -6.96
N LYS A 62 18.72 -13.73 -7.74
CA LYS A 62 18.56 -13.78 -9.21
C LYS A 62 17.11 -13.66 -9.70
N ARG A 63 16.13 -13.72 -8.81
CA ARG A 63 14.67 -13.73 -9.08
C ARG A 63 13.93 -12.71 -8.22
N LYS A 64 14.54 -11.53 -8.03
CA LYS A 64 13.98 -10.44 -7.23
C LYS A 64 12.54 -10.14 -7.64
N ASP A 65 12.27 -9.95 -8.93
CA ASP A 65 10.94 -9.58 -9.43
C ASP A 65 9.87 -10.63 -9.14
N GLU A 66 10.21 -11.92 -9.16
CA GLU A 66 9.29 -13.00 -8.77
C GLU A 66 8.96 -12.90 -7.28
N VAL A 67 9.99 -12.76 -6.43
CA VAL A 67 9.82 -12.59 -4.99
C VAL A 67 8.98 -11.35 -4.67
N LEU A 68 9.18 -10.25 -5.39
CA LEU A 68 8.39 -9.03 -5.22
C LEU A 68 6.92 -9.23 -5.59
N LYS A 69 6.64 -9.96 -6.67
CA LYS A 69 5.27 -10.30 -7.08
C LYS A 69 4.59 -11.17 -6.04
N ASP A 70 5.29 -12.15 -5.49
CA ASP A 70 4.76 -13.03 -4.44
C ASP A 70 4.45 -12.23 -3.16
N ILE A 71 5.38 -11.38 -2.72
CA ILE A 71 5.17 -10.48 -1.58
C ILE A 71 3.97 -9.57 -1.83
N ALA A 72 3.91 -8.90 -2.99
CA ALA A 72 2.80 -8.03 -3.33
C ALA A 72 1.47 -8.80 -3.32
N SER A 73 1.42 -9.99 -3.91
CA SER A 73 0.23 -10.85 -3.91
C SER A 73 -0.25 -11.17 -2.50
N VAL A 74 0.67 -11.58 -1.62
CA VAL A 74 0.35 -11.86 -0.20
C VAL A 74 -0.19 -10.60 0.48
N LEU A 75 0.44 -9.45 0.30
CA LEU A 75 -0.03 -8.17 0.87
C LEU A 75 -1.43 -7.80 0.37
N PHE A 76 -1.71 -7.92 -0.93
CA PHE A 76 -3.03 -7.64 -1.48
C PHE A 76 -4.11 -8.60 -0.94
N SER A 77 -3.77 -9.89 -0.74
CA SER A 77 -4.72 -10.87 -0.19
C SER A 77 -4.94 -10.76 1.33
N SER A 78 -3.96 -10.22 2.07
CA SER A 78 -3.95 -10.17 3.55
C SER A 78 -4.35 -8.80 4.11
N THR A 79 -4.65 -7.83 3.25
CA THR A 79 -5.06 -6.49 3.65
C THR A 79 -6.43 -6.14 3.07
N ARG A 80 -7.12 -5.18 3.67
CA ARG A 80 -8.42 -4.74 3.16
C ARG A 80 -8.21 -3.93 1.88
N GLU A 81 -9.25 -3.87 1.06
CA GLU A 81 -9.24 -3.05 -0.16
C GLU A 81 -8.89 -1.57 0.11
N ILE A 82 -9.32 -1.05 1.26
CA ILE A 82 -9.09 0.34 1.71
C ILE A 82 -7.69 0.58 2.30
N ASP A 83 -6.92 -0.48 2.58
CA ASP A 83 -5.54 -0.34 3.05
C ASP A 83 -4.63 -0.04 1.84
N VAL A 84 -3.71 0.92 2.00
CA VAL A 84 -2.88 1.43 0.89
C VAL A 84 -1.51 0.73 0.89
N LYS A 85 -1.07 0.25 -0.28
CA LYS A 85 0.23 -0.43 -0.44
C LYS A 85 1.04 0.32 -1.49
N GLY A 86 2.27 0.69 -1.17
CA GLY A 86 3.11 1.47 -2.08
C GLY A 86 4.58 1.41 -1.74
N TRP A 87 5.40 1.96 -2.61
CA TRP A 87 6.81 2.16 -2.32
C TRP A 87 6.97 3.25 -1.25
N TYR A 88 7.55 2.90 -0.10
CA TYR A 88 8.05 3.89 0.84
C TYR A 88 9.42 4.41 0.40
N LYS A 89 10.23 3.51 -0.18
CA LYS A 89 11.46 3.80 -0.90
C LYS A 89 11.50 2.86 -2.10
N HIS A 90 11.54 3.43 -3.30
CA HIS A 90 11.44 2.70 -4.56
C HIS A 90 12.43 1.53 -4.59
N ASP A 91 11.89 0.35 -4.91
CA ASP A 91 12.66 -0.89 -5.13
C ASP A 91 13.50 -1.39 -3.91
N SER A 92 13.20 -0.85 -2.72
CA SER A 92 13.89 -1.16 -1.44
C SER A 92 12.95 -1.38 -0.25
N ILE A 93 11.92 -0.55 -0.07
CA ILE A 93 11.04 -0.63 1.10
C ILE A 93 9.58 -0.48 0.67
N ILE A 94 8.76 -1.50 0.98
CA ILE A 94 7.31 -1.46 0.76
C ILE A 94 6.65 -0.91 2.02
N GLY A 95 5.75 0.07 1.84
CA GLY A 95 4.90 0.61 2.87
C GLY A 95 3.47 0.06 2.77
N VAL A 96 2.88 -0.30 3.90
CA VAL A 96 1.46 -0.63 4.03
C VAL A 96 0.82 0.30 5.05
N LEU A 97 -0.18 1.05 4.61
CA LEU A 97 -0.92 2.01 5.43
C LEU A 97 -2.29 1.43 5.78
N PHE A 98 -2.48 1.12 7.05
CA PHE A 98 -3.77 0.66 7.58
C PHE A 98 -4.57 1.87 8.04
N THR A 99 -5.54 2.26 7.22
CA THR A 99 -6.43 3.39 7.48
C THR A 99 -7.56 2.95 8.41
N GLU A 100 -8.08 3.90 9.20
CA GLU A 100 -9.24 3.66 10.08
C GLU A 100 -9.04 2.53 11.11
N MET A 101 -8.03 2.68 11.97
CA MET A 101 -7.99 1.85 13.17
C MET A 101 -9.05 2.36 14.15
N ASN A 102 -10.13 1.59 14.32
CA ASN A 102 -11.10 1.85 15.37
C ASN A 102 -10.34 1.79 16.70
N GLY A 103 -10.22 2.93 17.39
CA GLY A 103 -9.28 3.15 18.51
C GLY A 103 -9.46 2.26 19.74
N THR A 104 -10.31 1.24 19.67
CA THR A 104 -10.64 0.30 20.75
C THR A 104 -9.85 -1.00 20.72
N ASP A 105 -9.07 -1.30 19.66
CA ASP A 105 -8.58 -2.67 19.53
C ASP A 105 -7.07 -2.80 19.28
N LYS A 106 -6.29 -2.68 20.37
CA LYS A 106 -4.89 -3.12 20.40
C LYS A 106 -4.74 -4.61 20.05
N THR A 107 -5.80 -5.39 20.20
CA THR A 107 -5.87 -6.81 19.80
C THR A 107 -5.99 -6.90 18.28
N SER A 108 -6.84 -6.10 17.62
CA SER A 108 -6.89 -6.03 16.14
C SER A 108 -5.56 -5.63 15.51
N LEU A 109 -4.78 -4.77 16.18
CA LEU A 109 -3.45 -4.39 15.72
C LEU A 109 -2.48 -5.57 15.75
N ARG A 110 -2.51 -6.33 16.85
CA ARG A 110 -1.72 -7.56 17.00
C ARG A 110 -2.17 -8.65 16.04
N GLU A 111 -3.48 -8.87 15.90
CA GLU A 111 -4.05 -9.84 14.97
C GLU A 111 -3.71 -9.51 13.52
N LYS A 112 -3.74 -8.23 13.12
CA LYS A 112 -3.29 -7.81 11.78
C LYS A 112 -1.79 -8.05 11.56
N ILE A 113 -0.96 -7.78 12.56
CA ILE A 113 0.48 -8.04 12.46
C ILE A 113 0.74 -9.55 12.41
N HIS A 114 0.07 -10.35 13.24
CA HIS A 114 0.28 -11.79 13.32
C HIS A 114 -0.33 -12.55 12.14
N GLY A 115 -1.57 -12.27 11.75
CA GLY A 115 -2.25 -12.95 10.65
C GLY A 115 -1.59 -12.75 9.28
N ASN A 116 -0.88 -11.64 9.09
CA ASN A 116 -0.19 -11.33 7.83
C ASN A 116 1.23 -11.90 7.77
N LEU A 117 1.80 -12.34 8.90
CA LEU A 117 3.17 -12.86 9.01
C LEU A 117 3.24 -14.37 9.30
N SER A 118 2.19 -14.99 9.84
CA SER A 118 2.17 -16.41 10.20
C SER A 118 1.68 -17.36 9.09
N GLY A 119 1.48 -16.85 7.87
CA GLY A 119 1.05 -17.62 6.71
C GLY A 119 2.19 -18.17 5.84
N VAL A 120 3.44 -18.09 6.31
CA VAL A 120 4.63 -18.66 5.67
C VAL A 120 5.16 -19.81 6.50
#